data_AF-A0A7Y0FYR5-F1
#
_entry.id   AF-A0A7Y0FYR5-F1
#
_cell.length_a   1.000
_cell.length_b   1.000
_cell.length_c   1.000
_cell.angle_alpha   90.00
_cell.angle_beta   90.00
_cell.angle_gamma   90.00
#
_symmetry.space_group_name_H-M   'P 1'
#
loop_
_entity.id
_entity.type
_entity.pdbx_description
1 polymer ?
#
loop_
_entity_poly.entity_id
_entity_poly.type
_entity_poly.pdbx_seq_one_letter_code
_entity_poly.pdbx_strand_id
1 'polypeptide(L)'
;MKRPHRRSTAGSTAGSTVGSTVGSTAGSVDGSTVRSSAGSSARRTVRTAALAGALAAALLAGGCAGEAGDSARESSDHRKAAPALPNGGGTAAPPAPADGQADRGGDQRPSGAPEGEQRAPSPDPDYLSTFALDVDTASYGYARRSLAEGRLPDPATVRPEEFVNSFRPDYPRPADDGFSVTVDGAATGEEGWSLVRVGLATRGADRAGERPPAALTFVVDVSGSMNEPGRLDLAQHALRLAADELRDDDSLALVAFSDEAETLLPMTRLGDARGRVREAVDSLAVRSSTNLEAGLRTGYDVAAEGHRKGATNRVVLLSDALANTGETAADALLGRIDEQRREKGITLFGVGVGSDYGDELMERLADKGDGQTTYVSTQEQARKVFVDQLPAQVELRARDAKAQVAFDRGTVERFRLIGYENREVADEDFRNDRVDGGEVGAGHTVTALYVVKTRPGASGRIATATVRWLDPDSRSPQERSGTVEAGALRAGLWQGGHDSLQLSAISAYFAEELRGGGRLPGAPRLGELAGYADAIRGRSGSAVVGELAEAVRQADRLMGERPSQEGEFRSGDPYA
;
A
#
# COMPACT_ATOMS: atom_id res chain seq x y z
N MET A 1 18.13 -14.55 67.99
CA MET A 1 19.08 -15.03 66.96
C MET A 1 18.28 -15.74 65.87
N LYS A 2 18.52 -15.56 64.56
CA LYS A 2 19.69 -15.96 63.72
C LYS A 2 19.93 -17.48 63.67
N ARG A 3 19.69 -18.06 62.47
CA ARG A 3 20.31 -19.21 61.73
C ARG A 3 21.44 -19.99 62.45
N PRO A 4 21.63 -21.33 62.21
CA PRO A 4 22.16 -21.78 60.90
C PRO A 4 21.96 -23.25 60.41
N HIS A 5 22.36 -23.48 59.14
CA HIS A 5 22.89 -24.74 58.56
C HIS A 5 21.95 -25.97 58.39
N ARG A 6 22.27 -27.01 57.57
CA ARG A 6 23.51 -27.36 56.83
C ARG A 6 23.26 -28.13 55.51
N ARG A 7 24.22 -27.99 54.57
CA ARG A 7 24.51 -28.84 53.39
C ARG A 7 24.85 -30.30 53.75
N SER A 8 24.64 -31.25 52.82
CA SER A 8 25.53 -32.40 52.47
C SER A 8 24.98 -33.22 51.27
N THR A 9 25.65 -34.24 50.69
CA THR A 9 26.88 -34.26 49.85
C THR A 9 27.02 -35.57 49.03
N ALA A 10 27.26 -35.50 47.71
CA ALA A 10 27.69 -36.60 46.79
C ALA A 10 26.70 -37.78 46.61
N GLY A 11 26.82 -38.70 45.62
CA GLY A 11 27.69 -38.86 44.42
C GLY A 11 27.31 -40.19 43.71
N SER A 12 27.36 -40.36 42.37
CA SER A 12 28.52 -40.69 41.51
C SER A 12 28.31 -42.05 40.78
N THR A 13 29.10 -42.31 39.72
CA THR A 13 29.37 -43.60 39.02
C THR A 13 28.26 -44.44 38.35
N ALA A 14 28.47 -44.70 37.03
CA ALA A 14 28.24 -45.94 36.25
C ALA A 14 26.85 -46.64 36.21
N GLY A 15 26.48 -47.40 35.17
CA GLY A 15 27.16 -47.71 33.89
C GLY A 15 27.23 -49.22 33.59
N SER A 16 27.00 -49.61 32.32
CA SER A 16 26.96 -51.00 31.78
C SER A 16 25.68 -51.81 32.13
N THR A 17 25.24 -52.89 31.45
CA THR A 17 25.08 -53.33 30.02
C THR A 17 24.15 -54.59 30.08
N VAL A 18 23.80 -55.22 28.94
CA VAL A 18 23.11 -56.54 28.81
C VAL A 18 21.58 -56.48 29.02
N GLY A 19 20.71 -57.11 28.23
CA GLY A 19 20.89 -57.87 26.98
C GLY A 19 20.10 -59.18 26.95
N SER A 20 19.03 -59.27 26.16
CA SER A 20 18.29 -60.53 25.89
C SER A 20 17.53 -60.47 24.56
N THR A 21 16.95 -61.59 24.11
CA THR A 21 16.83 -61.90 22.67
C THR A 21 15.74 -62.90 22.26
N VAL A 22 15.20 -62.73 21.03
CA VAL A 22 14.72 -63.77 20.07
C VAL A 22 13.31 -64.41 20.29
N GLY A 23 12.61 -64.65 19.16
CA GLY A 23 11.41 -65.50 19.01
C GLY A 23 10.09 -64.71 18.81
N SER A 24 9.32 -64.73 17.70
CA SER A 24 9.23 -65.53 16.46
C SER A 24 8.30 -66.77 16.43
N THR A 25 7.02 -66.54 16.08
CA THR A 25 6.05 -67.41 15.33
C THR A 25 4.89 -66.51 14.87
N ALA A 26 4.39 -66.44 13.63
CA ALA A 26 4.07 -67.41 12.56
C ALA A 26 2.61 -67.93 12.63
N GLY A 27 1.82 -67.68 11.57
CA GLY A 27 0.44 -68.13 11.37
C GLY A 27 -0.22 -67.46 10.15
N SER A 28 -0.84 -68.22 9.24
CA SER A 28 -1.31 -67.75 7.92
C SER A 28 -2.50 -68.55 7.39
N VAL A 29 -3.37 -67.95 6.57
CA VAL A 29 -4.34 -68.65 5.69
C VAL A 29 -4.57 -67.80 4.42
N ASP A 30 -4.53 -68.44 3.23
CA ASP A 30 -5.07 -68.13 1.88
C ASP A 30 -5.21 -66.67 1.36
N GLY A 31 -5.15 -66.36 0.06
CA GLY A 31 -5.38 -67.14 -1.17
C GLY A 31 -6.65 -66.63 -1.88
N SER A 32 -6.71 -66.40 -3.20
CA SER A 32 -5.90 -66.91 -4.32
C SER A 32 -5.80 -65.93 -5.51
N THR A 33 -5.03 -66.29 -6.54
CA THR A 33 -4.76 -65.48 -7.76
C THR A 33 -5.69 -65.77 -8.93
N VAL A 34 -6.01 -64.75 -9.74
CA VAL A 34 -6.25 -64.89 -11.20
C VAL A 34 -5.56 -63.72 -11.95
N ARG A 35 -5.05 -63.97 -13.16
CA ARG A 35 -4.42 -63.00 -14.08
C ARG A 35 -5.23 -62.92 -15.39
N SER A 36 -4.96 -61.88 -16.18
CA SER A 36 -5.22 -61.81 -17.65
C SER A 36 -6.70 -61.60 -18.03
N SER A 37 -7.05 -61.00 -19.17
CA SER A 37 -6.25 -60.67 -20.37
C SER A 37 -6.53 -59.28 -20.94
N ALA A 38 -5.70 -58.85 -21.90
CA ALA A 38 -5.99 -57.72 -22.77
C ALA A 38 -6.82 -58.13 -24.00
N GLY A 39 -7.56 -57.19 -24.57
CA GLY A 39 -8.23 -57.32 -25.87
C GLY A 39 -8.34 -55.94 -26.52
N SER A 40 -8.14 -55.84 -27.85
CA SER A 40 -8.06 -54.57 -28.56
C SER A 40 -9.02 -54.46 -29.75
N SER A 41 -9.23 -53.22 -30.20
CA SER A 41 -9.67 -52.85 -31.55
C SER A 41 -10.99 -53.42 -32.10
N ALA A 42 -12.00 -52.55 -32.16
CA ALA A 42 -12.92 -52.51 -33.30
C ALA A 42 -13.27 -51.05 -33.65
N ARG A 43 -13.16 -50.68 -34.94
CA ARG A 43 -13.61 -49.37 -35.46
C ARG A 43 -15.05 -49.47 -35.95
N ARG A 44 -15.84 -48.41 -35.78
CA ARG A 44 -16.94 -48.08 -36.71
C ARG A 44 -17.10 -46.57 -36.87
N THR A 45 -16.74 -46.08 -38.05
CA THR A 45 -17.19 -44.79 -38.60
C THR A 45 -18.62 -44.91 -39.13
N VAL A 46 -19.33 -43.78 -39.27
CA VAL A 46 -20.02 -43.31 -40.49
C VAL A 46 -21.04 -42.19 -40.16
N ARG A 47 -20.80 -40.99 -40.74
CA ARG A 47 -21.78 -39.95 -41.20
C ARG A 47 -22.79 -39.34 -40.21
N THR A 48 -23.35 -38.14 -40.41
CA THR A 48 -22.91 -36.82 -40.97
C THR A 48 -24.11 -35.89 -40.81
N ALA A 49 -23.91 -34.67 -40.32
CA ALA A 49 -24.77 -33.53 -40.65
C ALA A 49 -23.94 -32.25 -40.53
N ALA A 50 -24.09 -31.33 -41.47
CA ALA A 50 -23.45 -30.02 -41.45
C ALA A 50 -24.52 -28.94 -41.58
N LEU A 51 -24.31 -27.80 -40.91
CA LEU A 51 -25.05 -26.57 -41.18
C LEU A 51 -24.15 -25.38 -40.83
N ALA A 52 -23.76 -24.66 -41.87
CA ALA A 52 -23.04 -23.39 -41.81
C ALA A 52 -23.47 -22.57 -43.02
N GLY A 53 -23.70 -21.26 -42.86
CA GLY A 53 -23.96 -20.36 -43.99
C GLY A 53 -24.99 -19.26 -43.77
N ALA A 54 -24.48 -18.04 -43.61
CA ALA A 54 -24.98 -16.79 -44.17
C ALA A 54 -26.41 -16.29 -43.89
N LEU A 55 -26.46 -15.15 -43.19
CA LEU A 55 -26.98 -13.87 -43.73
C LEU A 55 -26.01 -12.79 -43.22
N ALA A 56 -25.08 -12.28 -44.04
CA ALA A 56 -25.24 -11.36 -45.18
C ALA A 56 -25.44 -9.89 -44.72
N ALA A 57 -24.63 -9.00 -45.28
CA ALA A 57 -24.45 -7.62 -44.81
C ALA A 57 -24.71 -6.59 -45.92
N ALA A 58 -24.54 -5.31 -45.55
CA ALA A 58 -24.59 -4.10 -46.37
C ALA A 58 -25.98 -3.58 -46.80
N LEU A 59 -26.24 -2.32 -46.46
CA LEU A 59 -26.21 -1.25 -47.46
C LEU A 59 -25.88 0.10 -46.80
N LEU A 60 -24.94 0.84 -47.39
CA LEU A 60 -24.64 2.25 -47.11
C LEU A 60 -24.98 3.06 -48.35
N ALA A 61 -25.76 4.14 -48.21
CA ALA A 61 -25.71 5.37 -49.03
C ALA A 61 -26.89 6.30 -48.68
N GLY A 62 -26.66 7.61 -48.65
CA GLY A 62 -27.72 8.62 -48.52
C GLY A 62 -27.27 9.83 -47.72
N GLY A 63 -26.96 10.94 -48.39
CA GLY A 63 -26.58 12.20 -47.76
C GLY A 63 -27.05 13.42 -48.54
N CYS A 64 -26.74 14.60 -48.00
CA CYS A 64 -26.87 15.94 -48.58
C CYS A 64 -28.28 16.57 -48.72
N ALA A 65 -28.51 17.56 -47.84
CA ALA A 65 -28.96 18.93 -48.15
C ALA A 65 -30.40 19.23 -48.64
N GLY A 66 -30.85 20.47 -48.38
CA GLY A 66 -32.07 21.06 -48.95
C GLY A 66 -32.80 22.02 -48.00
N GLU A 67 -32.61 23.33 -48.15
CA GLU A 67 -33.25 24.39 -47.36
C GLU A 67 -34.75 24.59 -47.69
N ALA A 68 -35.53 25.09 -46.73
CA ALA A 68 -36.45 26.24 -46.88
C ALA A 68 -37.16 26.56 -45.55
N GLY A 69 -37.31 27.84 -45.17
CA GLY A 69 -38.14 28.20 -44.01
C GLY A 69 -37.96 29.55 -43.30
N ASP A 70 -37.45 30.61 -43.94
CA ASP A 70 -37.42 31.95 -43.31
C ASP A 70 -38.82 32.57 -43.16
N SER A 71 -39.08 33.22 -42.03
CA SER A 71 -40.21 34.15 -41.84
C SER A 71 -40.02 35.03 -40.60
N ALA A 72 -39.24 36.11 -40.72
CA ALA A 72 -39.13 37.13 -39.68
C ALA A 72 -40.42 37.97 -39.49
N ARG A 73 -40.83 38.25 -38.24
CA ARG A 73 -41.59 39.47 -37.86
C ARG A 73 -41.63 39.78 -36.35
N GLU A 74 -41.06 40.95 -36.03
CA GLU A 74 -41.43 41.94 -35.00
C GLU A 74 -42.02 41.55 -33.62
N SER A 75 -41.19 41.79 -32.59
CA SER A 75 -41.48 42.55 -31.36
C SER A 75 -42.52 42.08 -30.33
N SER A 76 -42.09 42.03 -29.06
CA SER A 76 -42.66 42.87 -28.00
C SER A 76 -41.75 42.87 -26.75
N ASP A 77 -41.78 43.97 -25.98
CA ASP A 77 -41.10 44.11 -24.70
C ASP A 77 -41.76 43.29 -23.59
N HIS A 78 -40.97 42.77 -22.64
CA HIS A 78 -41.02 43.23 -21.24
C HIS A 78 -39.99 42.52 -20.35
N ARG A 79 -39.22 43.32 -19.59
CA ARG A 79 -38.49 42.88 -18.38
C ARG A 79 -38.96 43.67 -17.16
N LYS A 80 -39.39 42.98 -16.12
CA LYS A 80 -39.43 43.46 -14.71
C LYS A 80 -38.92 42.29 -13.85
N ALA A 81 -37.83 42.41 -13.10
CA ALA A 81 -37.50 43.33 -12.00
C ALA A 81 -37.88 42.74 -10.64
N ALA A 82 -36.86 42.39 -9.84
CA ALA A 82 -36.97 41.91 -8.47
C ALA A 82 -36.91 43.09 -7.47
N PRO A 83 -37.45 42.95 -6.24
CA PRO A 83 -37.47 44.02 -5.23
C PRO A 83 -36.13 44.17 -4.49
N ALA A 84 -35.96 45.32 -3.83
CA ALA A 84 -34.77 45.68 -3.03
C ALA A 84 -35.17 46.20 -1.63
N LEU A 85 -34.27 46.09 -0.64
CA LEU A 85 -34.32 46.67 0.72
C LEU A 85 -32.87 46.64 1.33
N PRO A 86 -32.53 47.37 2.40
CA PRO A 86 -31.90 48.71 2.27
C PRO A 86 -30.45 48.86 2.80
N ASN A 87 -29.93 50.09 2.72
CA ASN A 87 -28.52 50.49 2.94
C ASN A 87 -28.06 50.70 4.40
N GLY A 88 -26.73 50.59 4.59
CA GLY A 88 -25.94 51.26 5.65
C GLY A 88 -25.06 50.31 6.47
N GLY A 89 -23.77 50.56 6.72
CA GLY A 89 -22.83 51.60 6.26
C GLY A 89 -21.39 51.15 6.55
N GLY A 90 -20.37 51.68 5.86
CA GLY A 90 -19.01 51.07 5.83
C GLY A 90 -17.88 51.85 6.48
N THR A 91 -16.67 51.26 6.45
CA THR A 91 -15.37 51.90 6.70
C THR A 91 -14.29 51.25 5.82
N ALA A 92 -13.22 51.97 5.50
CA ALA A 92 -12.21 51.58 4.49
C ALA A 92 -10.96 50.88 5.07
N ALA A 93 -10.24 50.16 4.21
CA ALA A 93 -8.97 49.49 4.53
C ALA A 93 -7.74 50.42 4.32
N PRO A 94 -6.65 50.24 5.09
CA PRO A 94 -5.37 50.92 4.87
C PRO A 94 -4.45 50.15 3.89
N PRO A 95 -3.54 50.83 3.15
CA PRO A 95 -2.61 50.21 2.21
C PRO A 95 -1.25 49.85 2.84
N ALA A 96 -0.44 49.09 2.10
CA ALA A 96 0.94 48.76 2.45
C ALA A 96 1.95 49.91 2.15
N PRO A 97 3.07 50.00 2.89
CA PRO A 97 4.20 50.89 2.59
C PRO A 97 5.35 50.17 1.85
N ALA A 98 6.23 50.95 1.22
CA ALA A 98 7.53 50.51 0.70
C ALA A 98 8.65 51.49 1.10
N ASP A 99 9.85 50.96 1.28
CA ASP A 99 11.20 51.55 1.32
C ASP A 99 11.43 52.97 1.89
N GLY A 100 12.27 53.02 2.92
CA GLY A 100 12.95 54.23 3.41
C GLY A 100 14.19 53.85 4.24
N GLN A 101 15.35 54.47 3.96
CA GLN A 101 16.66 54.06 4.49
C GLN A 101 17.32 55.14 5.37
N ALA A 102 18.23 54.71 6.26
CA ALA A 102 19.28 55.48 6.97
C ALA A 102 19.06 55.96 8.44
N ASP A 103 19.54 55.11 9.38
CA ASP A 103 20.73 55.36 10.23
C ASP A 103 20.60 55.81 11.74
N ARG A 104 21.44 55.18 12.60
CA ARG A 104 21.91 55.46 14.00
C ARG A 104 20.96 55.47 15.22
N GLY A 105 20.94 54.32 15.93
CA GLY A 105 21.74 54.14 17.18
C GLY A 105 21.12 54.48 18.55
N GLY A 106 21.24 53.56 19.53
CA GLY A 106 20.88 53.79 20.94
C GLY A 106 20.81 52.52 21.81
N ASP A 107 21.86 52.24 22.58
CA ASP A 107 22.09 50.98 23.32
C ASP A 107 21.49 50.97 24.75
N GLN A 108 20.84 49.86 25.20
CA GLN A 108 21.07 49.14 26.48
C GLN A 108 19.89 48.28 27.07
N ARG A 109 20.17 46.96 27.22
CA ARG A 109 19.77 46.04 28.33
C ARG A 109 18.28 45.64 28.55
N PRO A 110 17.96 44.56 29.30
CA PRO A 110 18.81 43.65 30.11
C PRO A 110 18.80 42.14 29.72
N SER A 111 19.53 41.32 30.50
CA SER A 111 19.83 39.88 30.34
C SER A 111 18.85 38.92 31.04
N GLY A 112 18.70 37.65 30.57
CA GLY A 112 17.73 36.70 31.17
C GLY A 112 17.97 35.17 31.15
N ALA A 113 18.67 34.58 30.16
CA ALA A 113 18.93 33.11 30.03
C ALA A 113 17.68 32.19 29.82
N PRO A 114 17.82 30.89 29.44
CA PRO A 114 19.04 30.16 29.07
C PRO A 114 19.11 29.72 27.58
N GLU A 115 20.29 29.21 27.24
CA GLU A 115 20.70 28.63 25.96
C GLU A 115 19.66 27.68 25.32
N GLY A 116 19.25 28.00 24.09
CA GLY A 116 18.67 27.02 23.17
C GLY A 116 19.77 26.25 22.44
N GLU A 117 19.51 24.99 22.11
CA GLU A 117 20.43 24.18 21.30
C GLU A 117 20.70 24.89 19.96
N GLN A 118 21.98 24.93 19.56
CA GLN A 118 22.37 25.55 18.30
C GLN A 118 21.90 24.67 17.14
N ARG A 119 20.69 24.95 16.66
CA ARG A 119 20.09 24.35 15.46
C ARG A 119 21.11 24.44 14.33
N ALA A 120 21.66 23.30 13.95
CA ALA A 120 22.55 23.22 12.79
C ALA A 120 21.83 23.82 11.58
N PRO A 121 22.55 24.52 10.67
CA PRO A 121 21.92 25.07 9.47
C PRO A 121 21.23 23.93 8.72
N SER A 122 19.95 24.10 8.41
CA SER A 122 19.25 23.18 7.52
C SER A 122 20.05 23.06 6.21
N PRO A 123 20.16 21.86 5.61
CA PRO A 123 20.60 21.75 4.22
C PRO A 123 19.72 22.63 3.33
N ASP A 124 20.30 23.19 2.27
CA ASP A 124 19.52 23.79 1.19
C ASP A 124 18.52 22.77 0.62
N PRO A 125 17.36 23.23 0.09
CA PRO A 125 16.28 22.35 -0.38
C PRO A 125 16.72 21.19 -1.28
N ASP A 126 17.60 21.43 -2.25
CA ASP A 126 18.09 20.44 -3.23
C ASP A 126 18.77 19.20 -2.61
N TYR A 127 19.05 19.19 -1.30
CA TYR A 127 19.65 18.06 -0.57
C TYR A 127 18.72 17.49 0.52
N LEU A 128 17.43 17.83 0.46
CA LEU A 128 16.35 17.21 1.20
C LEU A 128 15.57 16.24 0.27
N SER A 129 14.64 15.50 0.86
CA SER A 129 13.74 14.58 0.16
C SER A 129 12.67 14.17 1.16
N THR A 130 11.44 14.64 0.98
CA THR A 130 10.35 14.46 1.93
C THR A 130 9.17 13.69 1.32
N PHE A 131 8.61 12.74 2.08
CA PHE A 131 7.56 11.84 1.60
C PHE A 131 6.63 11.34 2.72
N ALA A 132 5.40 10.98 2.33
CA ALA A 132 4.40 10.32 3.18
C ALA A 132 4.73 8.84 3.45
N LEU A 133 4.22 8.28 4.55
CA LEU A 133 4.59 6.93 5.03
C LEU A 133 3.48 5.87 4.91
N ASP A 134 2.38 6.20 4.25
CA ASP A 134 1.19 5.38 4.01
C ASP A 134 1.35 4.36 2.86
N VAL A 135 2.52 3.72 2.73
CA VAL A 135 2.90 2.97 1.52
C VAL A 135 2.09 1.69 1.30
N ASP A 136 1.54 1.55 0.09
CA ASP A 136 0.78 0.39 -0.38
C ASP A 136 1.64 -0.82 -0.81
N THR A 137 0.97 -1.90 -1.22
CA THR A 137 1.58 -3.16 -1.69
C THR A 137 0.80 -3.86 -2.81
N ALA A 138 -0.16 -3.18 -3.43
CA ALA A 138 -1.06 -3.75 -4.44
C ALA A 138 -0.38 -3.92 -5.81
N SER A 139 0.48 -2.97 -6.22
CA SER A 139 1.21 -2.97 -7.49
C SER A 139 2.06 -4.23 -7.68
N TYR A 140 2.79 -4.67 -6.64
CA TYR A 140 3.54 -5.93 -6.68
C TYR A 140 2.63 -7.16 -6.79
N GLY A 141 1.49 -7.15 -6.07
CA GLY A 141 0.47 -8.19 -6.18
C GLY A 141 -0.05 -8.34 -7.61
N TYR A 142 -0.36 -7.21 -8.26
CA TYR A 142 -0.81 -7.16 -9.64
C TYR A 142 0.27 -7.59 -10.65
N ALA A 143 1.52 -7.14 -10.48
CA ALA A 143 2.62 -7.53 -11.34
C ALA A 143 2.90 -9.03 -11.26
N ARG A 144 2.97 -9.59 -10.04
CA ARG A 144 3.14 -11.04 -9.80
C ARG A 144 2.01 -11.86 -10.44
N ARG A 145 0.75 -11.38 -10.36
CA ARG A 145 -0.41 -11.99 -11.03
C ARG A 145 -0.26 -11.96 -12.56
N SER A 146 -0.03 -10.78 -13.13
CA SER A 146 0.12 -10.58 -14.58
C SER A 146 1.19 -11.50 -15.17
N LEU A 147 2.34 -11.58 -14.50
CA LEU A 147 3.44 -12.46 -14.91
C LEU A 147 3.04 -13.95 -14.85
N ALA A 148 2.36 -14.39 -13.78
CA ALA A 148 1.85 -15.75 -13.66
C ALA A 148 0.81 -16.12 -14.75
N GLU A 149 0.07 -15.14 -15.25
CA GLU A 149 -0.87 -15.28 -16.39
C GLU A 149 -0.16 -15.31 -17.76
N GLY A 150 1.17 -15.14 -17.81
CA GLY A 150 1.95 -15.15 -19.06
C GLY A 150 2.00 -13.80 -19.79
N ARG A 151 1.75 -12.69 -19.09
CA ARG A 151 1.79 -11.33 -19.66
C ARG A 151 2.64 -10.39 -18.78
N LEU A 152 3.21 -9.36 -19.39
CA LEU A 152 3.81 -8.28 -18.62
C LEU A 152 2.70 -7.40 -18.01
N PRO A 153 2.89 -6.83 -16.81
CA PRO A 153 2.02 -5.76 -16.32
C PRO A 153 2.13 -4.51 -17.20
N ASP A 154 1.16 -3.61 -17.09
CA ASP A 154 1.30 -2.28 -17.69
C ASP A 154 2.36 -1.48 -16.91
N PRO A 155 3.39 -0.91 -17.55
CA PRO A 155 4.43 -0.11 -16.88
C PRO A 155 3.89 1.03 -16.01
N ALA A 156 2.74 1.63 -16.34
CA ALA A 156 2.11 2.68 -15.53
C ALA A 156 1.58 2.16 -14.18
N THR A 157 1.27 0.86 -14.08
CA THR A 157 0.82 0.22 -12.82
C THR A 157 1.97 -0.20 -11.90
N VAL A 158 3.23 0.01 -12.30
CA VAL A 158 4.42 -0.47 -11.57
C VAL A 158 4.99 0.61 -10.67
N ARG A 159 4.84 0.42 -9.36
CA ARG A 159 5.24 1.33 -8.28
C ARG A 159 6.41 0.75 -7.48
N PRO A 160 7.66 1.22 -7.68
CA PRO A 160 8.85 0.62 -7.08
C PRO A 160 8.83 0.56 -5.55
N GLU A 161 8.25 1.55 -4.89
CA GLU A 161 8.07 1.61 -3.45
C GLU A 161 7.19 0.47 -2.92
N GLU A 162 6.13 0.11 -3.63
CA GLU A 162 5.24 -0.99 -3.25
C GLU A 162 5.89 -2.37 -3.43
N PHE A 163 6.73 -2.51 -4.46
CA PHE A 163 7.56 -3.71 -4.65
C PHE A 163 8.54 -3.90 -3.50
N VAL A 164 9.17 -2.82 -3.04
CA VAL A 164 10.10 -2.86 -1.90
C VAL A 164 9.35 -3.16 -0.59
N ASN A 165 8.21 -2.52 -0.34
CA ASN A 165 7.43 -2.63 0.90
C ASN A 165 6.53 -3.88 0.99
N SER A 166 6.34 -4.60 -0.12
CA SER A 166 5.74 -5.94 -0.13
C SER A 166 6.57 -6.96 0.65
N PHE A 167 7.87 -6.69 0.84
CA PHE A 167 8.75 -7.44 1.72
C PHE A 167 8.97 -6.61 2.99
N ARG A 168 8.87 -7.23 4.16
CA ARG A 168 8.99 -6.55 5.45
C ARG A 168 10.25 -7.00 6.19
N PRO A 169 11.36 -6.23 6.12
CA PRO A 169 12.52 -6.44 6.97
C PRO A 169 12.16 -6.41 8.45
N ASP A 170 12.85 -7.22 9.26
CA ASP A 170 12.73 -7.19 10.72
C ASP A 170 13.60 -6.06 11.29
N TYR A 171 13.20 -4.81 11.00
CA TYR A 171 13.85 -3.63 11.57
C TYR A 171 13.67 -3.62 13.10
N PRO A 172 14.68 -3.18 13.89
CA PRO A 172 14.56 -3.06 15.34
C PRO A 172 13.34 -2.21 15.70
N ARG A 173 12.41 -2.75 16.49
CA ARG A 173 11.15 -2.06 16.83
C ARG A 173 11.32 -1.17 18.06
N PRO A 174 10.64 -0.01 18.10
CA PRO A 174 10.64 0.85 19.28
C PRO A 174 9.92 0.18 20.46
N ALA A 175 10.31 0.58 21.67
CA ALA A 175 9.63 0.19 22.91
C ALA A 175 8.48 1.15 23.26
N ASP A 176 8.48 2.35 22.68
CA ASP A 176 7.45 3.38 22.79
C ASP A 176 6.52 3.39 21.57
N ASP A 177 5.41 4.12 21.68
CA ASP A 177 4.50 4.37 20.56
C ASP A 177 5.09 5.44 19.64
N GLY A 178 5.35 5.04 18.40
CA GLY A 178 6.14 5.81 17.44
C GLY A 178 6.94 4.88 16.53
N PHE A 179 8.03 5.41 15.97
CA PHE A 179 8.88 4.73 15.00
C PHE A 179 10.28 4.40 15.55
N SER A 180 10.93 3.39 14.99
CA SER A 180 12.39 3.34 14.90
C SER A 180 12.88 3.92 13.56
N VAL A 181 14.14 4.36 13.52
CA VAL A 181 14.81 4.74 12.27
C VAL A 181 16.10 3.95 12.13
N THR A 182 16.16 3.12 11.10
CA THR A 182 17.37 2.39 10.66
C THR A 182 17.83 3.02 9.36
N VAL A 183 19.13 3.29 9.21
CA VAL A 183 19.70 3.70 7.92
C VAL A 183 20.93 2.85 7.62
N ASP A 184 20.88 2.08 6.54
CA ASP A 184 21.97 1.25 6.05
C ASP A 184 22.18 1.41 4.53
N GLY A 185 23.12 0.67 3.95
CA GLY A 185 23.43 0.78 2.53
C GLY A 185 24.67 0.00 2.11
N ALA A 186 24.93 -0.06 0.81
CA ALA A 186 26.04 -0.78 0.20
C ALA A 186 26.35 -0.26 -1.22
N ALA A 187 27.59 -0.38 -1.67
CA ALA A 187 28.02 -0.01 -3.02
C ALA A 187 27.37 -0.93 -4.07
N THR A 188 26.84 -0.37 -5.16
CA THR A 188 26.12 -1.16 -6.18
C THR A 188 27.07 -2.00 -7.05
N GLY A 189 28.35 -1.66 -7.06
CA GLY A 189 29.36 -2.20 -7.97
C GLY A 189 29.73 -1.25 -9.12
N GLU A 190 28.94 -0.19 -9.32
CA GLU A 190 29.27 0.93 -10.22
C GLU A 190 30.04 2.02 -9.45
N GLU A 191 30.96 2.73 -10.11
CA GLU A 191 31.90 3.63 -9.44
C GLU A 191 31.20 4.81 -8.74
N GLY A 192 31.48 4.98 -7.45
CA GLY A 192 30.90 6.05 -6.61
C GLY A 192 29.44 5.84 -6.21
N TRP A 193 28.73 4.87 -6.79
CA TRP A 193 27.31 4.62 -6.53
C TRP A 193 27.07 3.64 -5.38
N SER A 194 26.02 3.90 -4.61
CA SER A 194 25.55 3.05 -3.52
C SER A 194 24.03 3.07 -3.46
N LEU A 195 23.43 1.98 -2.96
CA LEU A 195 22.08 2.04 -2.39
C LEU A 195 22.18 2.51 -0.94
N VAL A 196 21.35 3.47 -0.58
CA VAL A 196 21.07 3.86 0.82
C VAL A 196 19.62 3.52 1.11
N ARG A 197 19.37 2.88 2.25
CA ARG A 197 18.04 2.41 2.66
C ARG A 197 17.66 3.05 3.98
N VAL A 198 16.46 3.63 4.02
CA VAL A 198 15.83 4.12 5.25
C VAL A 198 14.74 3.11 5.63
N GLY A 199 14.92 2.45 6.76
CA GLY A 199 13.99 1.49 7.33
C GLY A 199 13.30 2.06 8.56
N LEU A 200 11.98 2.18 8.49
CA LEU A 200 11.13 2.64 9.59
C LEU A 200 10.25 1.49 10.07
N ALA A 201 10.03 1.38 11.37
CA ALA A 201 9.08 0.40 11.92
C ALA A 201 8.38 0.92 13.18
N THR A 202 7.08 0.63 13.30
CA THR A 202 6.32 0.91 14.52
C THR A 202 6.35 -0.27 15.49
N ARG A 203 6.05 0.02 16.76
CA ARG A 203 5.81 -0.98 17.81
C ARG A 203 4.66 -1.91 17.40
N GLY A 204 4.82 -3.22 17.65
CA GLY A 204 3.82 -4.23 17.29
C GLY A 204 2.45 -3.99 17.95
N ALA A 205 1.42 -4.66 17.43
CA ALA A 205 0.11 -4.69 18.08
C ALA A 205 0.20 -5.49 19.39
N ASP A 206 -0.42 -4.99 20.46
CA ASP A 206 -0.35 -5.66 21.76
C ASP A 206 -1.31 -6.85 21.78
N ARG A 207 -0.75 -8.07 21.72
CA ARG A 207 -1.50 -9.35 21.69
C ARG A 207 -2.34 -9.63 22.95
N ALA A 208 -2.41 -8.70 23.90
CA ALA A 208 -3.11 -8.80 25.17
C ALA A 208 -4.13 -7.65 25.36
N GLY A 209 -5.09 -7.52 24.44
CA GLY A 209 -6.38 -6.84 24.69
C GLY A 209 -6.42 -5.31 24.60
N GLU A 210 -5.30 -4.60 24.66
CA GLU A 210 -5.28 -3.14 24.90
C GLU A 210 -5.60 -2.25 23.68
N ARG A 211 -5.71 -2.78 22.45
CA ARG A 211 -6.11 -1.94 21.29
C ARG A 211 -7.53 -1.34 21.47
N PRO A 212 -7.78 -0.08 21.03
CA PRO A 212 -9.12 0.52 21.05
C PRO A 212 -10.19 -0.33 20.35
N PRO A 213 -11.47 -0.21 20.74
CA PRO A 213 -12.59 -0.77 19.98
C PRO A 213 -12.55 -0.31 18.52
N ALA A 214 -13.08 -1.12 17.60
CA ALA A 214 -13.26 -0.74 16.20
C ALA A 214 -14.72 -0.34 15.94
N ALA A 215 -14.92 0.55 14.97
CA ALA A 215 -16.21 0.86 14.36
C ALA A 215 -16.01 0.84 12.83
N LEU A 216 -16.36 -0.29 12.21
CA LEU A 216 -16.07 -0.57 10.81
C LEU A 216 -17.35 -0.51 9.97
N THR A 217 -17.42 0.42 9.02
CA THR A 217 -18.48 0.44 8.01
C THR A 217 -17.98 -0.22 6.74
N PHE A 218 -18.44 -1.44 6.46
CA PHE A 218 -18.16 -2.11 5.19
C PHE A 218 -19.09 -1.59 4.09
N VAL A 219 -18.49 -1.11 3.00
CA VAL A 219 -19.17 -0.63 1.79
C VAL A 219 -18.85 -1.64 0.70
N VAL A 220 -19.86 -2.41 0.28
CA VAL A 220 -19.68 -3.60 -0.55
C VAL A 220 -20.36 -3.41 -1.90
N ASP A 221 -19.54 -3.49 -2.94
CA ASP A 221 -19.98 -3.54 -4.32
C ASP A 221 -20.79 -4.82 -4.56
N VAL A 222 -21.99 -4.68 -5.11
CA VAL A 222 -22.83 -5.80 -5.55
C VAL A 222 -23.24 -5.64 -7.01
N SER A 223 -22.42 -4.94 -7.80
CA SER A 223 -22.64 -4.74 -9.25
C SER A 223 -22.55 -6.05 -10.07
N GLY A 224 -22.87 -5.96 -11.36
CA GLY A 224 -22.98 -7.12 -12.24
C GLY A 224 -21.68 -7.89 -12.47
N SER A 225 -20.53 -7.21 -12.39
CA SER A 225 -19.20 -7.82 -12.52
C SER A 225 -18.81 -8.64 -11.29
N MET A 226 -19.25 -8.23 -10.09
CA MET A 226 -19.06 -8.95 -8.82
C MET A 226 -19.67 -10.38 -8.79
N ASN A 227 -20.41 -10.77 -9.83
CA ASN A 227 -20.94 -12.12 -10.04
C ASN A 227 -19.88 -13.16 -10.48
N GLU A 228 -18.67 -12.74 -10.86
CA GLU A 228 -17.62 -13.69 -11.24
C GLU A 228 -17.03 -14.45 -10.02
N PRO A 229 -16.58 -15.70 -10.19
CA PRO A 229 -15.97 -16.47 -9.10
C PRO A 229 -14.73 -15.78 -8.53
N GLY A 230 -14.68 -15.61 -7.20
CA GLY A 230 -13.59 -14.90 -6.52
C GLY A 230 -13.85 -13.40 -6.32
N ARG A 231 -15.07 -12.91 -6.60
CA ARG A 231 -15.50 -11.52 -6.34
C ARG A 231 -16.47 -11.45 -5.14
N LEU A 232 -17.80 -11.46 -5.35
CA LEU A 232 -18.76 -11.32 -4.23
C LEU A 232 -18.73 -12.50 -3.24
N ASP A 233 -18.48 -13.72 -3.70
CA ASP A 233 -18.34 -14.90 -2.84
C ASP A 233 -17.12 -14.78 -1.90
N LEU A 234 -16.01 -14.24 -2.42
CA LEU A 234 -14.81 -13.95 -1.65
C LEU A 234 -15.03 -12.77 -0.68
N ALA A 235 -15.75 -11.72 -1.10
CA ALA A 235 -16.13 -10.60 -0.24
C ALA A 235 -17.03 -11.06 0.92
N GLN A 236 -18.07 -11.86 0.66
CA GLN A 236 -18.90 -12.45 1.71
C GLN A 236 -18.09 -13.36 2.63
N HIS A 237 -17.14 -14.16 2.11
CA HIS A 237 -16.26 -14.99 2.93
C HIS A 237 -15.39 -14.12 3.86
N ALA A 238 -14.77 -13.06 3.33
CA ALA A 238 -13.98 -12.11 4.11
C ALA A 238 -14.79 -11.41 5.22
N LEU A 239 -16.01 -10.98 4.92
CA LEU A 239 -16.92 -10.35 5.88
C LEU A 239 -17.35 -11.32 6.99
N ARG A 240 -17.59 -12.60 6.66
CA ARG A 240 -17.87 -13.64 7.68
C ARG A 240 -16.67 -13.89 8.59
N LEU A 241 -15.43 -13.88 8.06
CA LEU A 241 -14.20 -13.98 8.86
C LEU A 241 -14.02 -12.75 9.78
N ALA A 242 -14.20 -11.54 9.25
CA ALA A 242 -14.11 -10.31 10.05
C ALA A 242 -15.14 -10.28 11.18
N ALA A 243 -16.39 -10.71 10.90
CA ALA A 243 -17.46 -10.81 11.90
C ALA A 243 -17.21 -11.86 13.00
N ASP A 244 -16.24 -12.76 12.83
CA ASP A 244 -15.83 -13.75 13.82
C ASP A 244 -14.58 -13.30 14.62
N GLU A 245 -13.56 -12.77 13.95
CA GLU A 245 -12.27 -12.39 14.57
C GLU A 245 -12.31 -11.02 15.29
N LEU A 246 -13.30 -10.16 15.00
CA LEU A 246 -13.55 -8.94 15.77
C LEU A 246 -14.08 -9.25 17.18
N ARG A 247 -13.88 -8.32 18.13
CA ARG A 247 -14.25 -8.46 19.55
C ARG A 247 -15.70 -8.03 19.79
N ASP A 248 -16.27 -8.43 20.92
CA ASP A 248 -17.70 -8.19 21.20
C ASP A 248 -18.07 -6.70 21.40
N ASP A 249 -17.12 -5.86 21.84
CA ASP A 249 -17.28 -4.39 21.88
C ASP A 249 -16.75 -3.70 20.60
N ASP A 250 -16.27 -4.41 19.58
CA ASP A 250 -16.13 -3.81 18.26
C ASP A 250 -17.53 -3.66 17.62
N SER A 251 -17.68 -2.74 16.68
CA SER A 251 -18.92 -2.46 15.93
C SER A 251 -18.73 -2.61 14.43
N LEU A 252 -19.79 -3.07 13.78
CA LEU A 252 -19.85 -3.31 12.33
C LEU A 252 -21.13 -2.69 11.75
N ALA A 253 -20.98 -1.99 10.63
CA ALA A 253 -22.07 -1.61 9.72
C ALA A 253 -21.83 -2.22 8.33
N LEU A 254 -22.91 -2.43 7.58
CA LEU A 254 -22.87 -2.97 6.22
C LEU A 254 -23.76 -2.13 5.30
N VAL A 255 -23.15 -1.58 4.26
CA VAL A 255 -23.79 -0.88 3.15
C VAL A 255 -23.47 -1.67 1.88
N ALA A 256 -24.49 -2.02 1.10
CA ALA A 256 -24.33 -2.59 -0.24
C ALA A 256 -24.57 -1.51 -1.29
N PHE A 257 -23.89 -1.54 -2.44
CA PHE A 257 -24.15 -0.60 -3.53
C PHE A 257 -24.10 -1.24 -4.93
N SER A 258 -24.98 -0.75 -5.80
CA SER A 258 -25.05 -1.04 -7.23
C SER A 258 -25.30 0.27 -7.96
N ASP A 259 -26.40 0.40 -8.71
CA ASP A 259 -27.03 1.67 -9.11
C ASP A 259 -27.37 2.61 -7.93
N GLU A 260 -27.94 2.08 -6.85
CA GLU A 260 -28.22 2.78 -5.58
C GLU A 260 -27.42 2.16 -4.42
N ALA A 261 -27.51 2.75 -3.22
CA ALA A 261 -26.82 2.27 -2.01
C ALA A 261 -27.79 2.01 -0.85
N GLU A 262 -27.68 0.85 -0.20
CA GLU A 262 -28.62 0.33 0.79
C GLU A 262 -27.88 -0.09 2.08
N THR A 263 -28.29 0.48 3.22
CA THR A 263 -27.74 0.13 4.54
C THR A 263 -28.39 -1.16 5.07
N LEU A 264 -27.81 -2.31 4.70
CA LEU A 264 -28.25 -3.64 5.17
C LEU A 264 -28.08 -3.83 6.68
N LEU A 265 -27.07 -3.19 7.28
CA LEU A 265 -26.88 -3.19 8.74
C LEU A 265 -26.38 -1.81 9.23
N PRO A 266 -27.16 -1.06 10.04
CA PRO A 266 -26.65 0.14 10.70
C PRO A 266 -25.64 -0.24 11.79
N MET A 267 -24.75 0.69 12.18
CA MET A 267 -23.63 0.46 13.10
C MET A 267 -24.04 -0.30 14.37
N THR A 268 -23.67 -1.58 14.43
CA THR A 268 -24.12 -2.55 15.43
C THR A 268 -22.92 -3.10 16.19
N ARG A 269 -22.93 -3.04 17.53
CA ARG A 269 -21.97 -3.75 18.40
C ARG A 269 -22.10 -5.27 18.20
N LEU A 270 -20.98 -5.97 18.10
CA LEU A 270 -20.97 -7.37 17.66
C LEU A 270 -21.63 -8.33 18.63
N GLY A 271 -21.19 -8.40 19.90
CA GLY A 271 -21.63 -9.34 20.96
C GLY A 271 -22.65 -10.41 20.56
N ASP A 272 -23.91 -10.27 21.01
CA ASP A 272 -25.01 -11.18 20.67
C ASP A 272 -25.56 -10.97 19.24
N ALA A 273 -25.16 -9.88 18.55
CA ALA A 273 -25.64 -9.50 17.23
C ALA A 273 -24.85 -10.14 16.06
N ARG A 274 -23.80 -10.94 16.33
CA ARG A 274 -23.04 -11.66 15.29
C ARG A 274 -23.92 -12.48 14.34
N GLY A 275 -25.04 -13.02 14.83
CA GLY A 275 -26.06 -13.68 13.99
C GLY A 275 -26.64 -12.74 12.92
N ARG A 276 -27.10 -11.54 13.32
CA ARG A 276 -27.61 -10.50 12.42
C ARG A 276 -26.56 -10.01 11.43
N VAL A 277 -25.28 -9.99 11.81
CA VAL A 277 -24.18 -9.67 10.90
C VAL A 277 -24.04 -10.73 9.81
N ARG A 278 -24.07 -12.03 10.18
CA ARG A 278 -24.06 -13.11 9.18
C ARG A 278 -25.28 -13.04 8.26
N GLU A 279 -26.48 -12.85 8.81
CA GLU A 279 -27.72 -12.69 8.04
C GLU A 279 -27.64 -11.52 7.02
N ALA A 280 -27.05 -10.39 7.39
CA ALA A 280 -26.85 -9.24 6.51
C ALA A 280 -25.75 -9.45 5.45
N VAL A 281 -24.72 -10.26 5.75
CA VAL A 281 -23.70 -10.65 4.76
C VAL A 281 -24.25 -11.70 3.80
N ASP A 282 -25.05 -12.64 4.30
CA ASP A 282 -25.69 -13.71 3.51
C ASP A 282 -26.82 -13.18 2.61
N SER A 283 -27.36 -11.97 2.87
CA SER A 283 -28.32 -11.29 2.00
C SER A 283 -27.69 -10.45 0.87
N LEU A 284 -26.35 -10.28 0.87
CA LEU A 284 -25.65 -9.66 -0.25
C LEU A 284 -25.87 -10.49 -1.53
N ALA A 285 -26.40 -9.86 -2.58
CA ALA A 285 -26.71 -10.49 -3.84
C ALA A 285 -26.47 -9.51 -5.00
N VAL A 286 -26.01 -10.04 -6.13
CA VAL A 286 -25.69 -9.28 -7.35
C VAL A 286 -26.90 -8.50 -7.88
N ARG A 287 -26.64 -7.25 -8.27
CA ARG A 287 -27.54 -6.29 -8.92
C ARG A 287 -26.85 -5.72 -10.17
N SER A 288 -27.43 -4.70 -10.80
CA SER A 288 -26.92 -4.07 -12.02
C SER A 288 -26.31 -2.69 -11.76
N SER A 289 -25.29 -2.33 -12.55
CA SER A 289 -24.56 -1.04 -12.48
C SER A 289 -23.70 -0.85 -11.21
N THR A 290 -22.83 0.17 -11.25
CA THR A 290 -21.81 0.47 -10.23
C THR A 290 -21.74 1.97 -9.96
N ASN A 291 -22.29 2.41 -8.82
CA ASN A 291 -22.37 3.81 -8.38
C ASN A 291 -21.57 3.99 -7.08
N LEU A 292 -20.25 4.06 -7.23
CA LEU A 292 -19.32 4.15 -6.11
C LEU A 292 -19.50 5.43 -5.28
N GLU A 293 -19.98 6.53 -5.88
CA GLU A 293 -20.30 7.77 -5.16
C GLU A 293 -21.45 7.54 -4.17
N ALA A 294 -22.55 6.92 -4.60
CA ALA A 294 -23.67 6.59 -3.70
C ALA A 294 -23.24 5.61 -2.60
N GLY A 295 -22.43 4.60 -2.93
CA GLY A 295 -21.91 3.62 -1.97
C GLY A 295 -21.07 4.27 -0.88
N LEU A 296 -20.03 5.03 -1.26
CA LEU A 296 -19.14 5.68 -0.30
C LEU A 296 -19.82 6.84 0.44
N ARG A 297 -20.69 7.63 -0.19
CA ARG A 297 -21.43 8.71 0.50
C ARG A 297 -22.28 8.14 1.64
N THR A 298 -23.10 7.12 1.35
CA THR A 298 -23.90 6.40 2.36
C THR A 298 -23.01 5.70 3.40
N GLY A 299 -21.88 5.12 2.99
CA GLY A 299 -20.89 4.53 3.90
C GLY A 299 -20.32 5.54 4.91
N TYR A 300 -19.97 6.75 4.45
CA TYR A 300 -19.50 7.82 5.32
C TYR A 300 -20.61 8.48 6.14
N ASP A 301 -21.86 8.52 5.66
CA ASP A 301 -23.01 8.93 6.47
C ASP A 301 -23.21 7.94 7.64
N VAL A 302 -23.26 6.63 7.36
CA VAL A 302 -23.40 5.57 8.38
C VAL A 302 -22.19 5.51 9.33
N ALA A 303 -20.96 5.75 8.85
CA ALA A 303 -19.78 5.85 9.68
C ALA A 303 -19.78 7.10 10.59
N ALA A 304 -20.33 8.23 10.11
CA ALA A 304 -20.44 9.46 10.89
C ALA A 304 -21.55 9.39 11.95
N GLU A 305 -22.71 8.80 11.62
CA GLU A 305 -23.79 8.52 12.59
C GLU A 305 -23.37 7.47 13.63
N GLY A 306 -22.68 6.42 13.17
CA GLY A 306 -22.14 5.35 14.00
C GLY A 306 -20.84 5.69 14.74
N HIS A 307 -20.32 6.92 14.61
CA HIS A 307 -18.97 7.29 15.09
C HIS A 307 -18.83 7.11 16.61
N ARG A 308 -17.85 6.28 17.00
CA ARG A 308 -17.51 5.98 18.39
C ARG A 308 -16.25 6.73 18.80
N LYS A 309 -16.39 7.69 19.73
CA LYS A 309 -15.24 8.36 20.37
C LYS A 309 -14.42 7.36 21.18
N GLY A 310 -13.09 7.39 21.03
CA GLY A 310 -12.18 6.43 21.68
C GLY A 310 -12.19 5.03 21.05
N ALA A 311 -12.72 4.92 19.82
CA ALA A 311 -12.61 3.76 18.96
C ALA A 311 -11.93 4.18 17.65
N THR A 312 -11.37 3.21 16.91
CA THR A 312 -10.93 3.42 15.54
C THR A 312 -12.14 3.36 14.62
N ASN A 313 -12.46 4.47 13.96
CA ASN A 313 -13.59 4.57 13.02
C ASN A 313 -13.05 4.47 11.59
N ARG A 314 -13.58 3.55 10.78
CA ARG A 314 -13.05 3.29 9.43
C ARG A 314 -14.12 2.79 8.48
N VAL A 315 -14.10 3.33 7.26
CA VAL A 315 -14.84 2.79 6.12
C VAL A 315 -13.95 1.75 5.44
N VAL A 316 -14.49 0.59 5.09
CA VAL A 316 -13.79 -0.47 4.36
C VAL A 316 -14.55 -0.73 3.05
N LEU A 317 -13.93 -0.39 1.93
CA LEU A 317 -14.51 -0.52 0.60
C LEU A 317 -14.10 -1.86 -0.02
N LEU A 318 -15.07 -2.68 -0.43
CA LEU A 318 -14.87 -3.89 -1.21
C LEU A 318 -15.49 -3.68 -2.59
N SER A 319 -14.66 -3.68 -3.64
CA SER A 319 -15.09 -3.55 -5.05
C SER A 319 -14.12 -4.28 -5.97
N ASP A 320 -14.53 -4.58 -7.20
CA ASP A 320 -13.67 -5.18 -8.23
C ASP A 320 -12.98 -4.14 -9.14
N ALA A 321 -13.03 -2.85 -8.74
CA ALA A 321 -12.37 -1.72 -9.41
C ALA A 321 -12.89 -1.44 -10.84
N LEU A 322 -14.23 -1.45 -10.99
CA LEU A 322 -14.93 -1.04 -12.21
C LEU A 322 -15.92 0.11 -11.93
N ALA A 323 -15.45 1.22 -11.35
CA ALA A 323 -16.31 2.37 -11.08
C ALA A 323 -16.71 3.12 -12.37
N ASN A 324 -18.01 3.39 -12.53
CA ASN A 324 -18.55 4.09 -13.70
C ASN A 324 -18.86 5.59 -13.41
N THR A 325 -18.03 6.22 -12.58
CA THR A 325 -18.20 7.60 -12.07
C THR A 325 -17.30 8.60 -12.80
N GLY A 326 -17.87 9.73 -13.26
CA GLY A 326 -17.12 10.80 -13.92
C GLY A 326 -16.32 11.68 -12.97
N GLU A 327 -15.22 12.27 -13.48
CA GLU A 327 -14.20 13.04 -12.74
C GLU A 327 -14.75 13.99 -11.68
N THR A 328 -15.73 14.84 -12.02
CA THR A 328 -16.28 15.85 -11.09
C THR A 328 -16.99 15.25 -9.86
N ALA A 329 -17.49 14.02 -9.96
CA ALA A 329 -18.07 13.31 -8.80
C ALA A 329 -16.97 12.75 -7.87
N ALA A 330 -15.83 12.35 -8.43
CA ALA A 330 -14.68 11.89 -7.65
C ALA A 330 -14.13 13.01 -6.77
N ASP A 331 -13.86 14.20 -7.31
CA ASP A 331 -13.27 15.31 -6.53
C ASP A 331 -14.16 15.73 -5.34
N ALA A 332 -15.47 15.76 -5.52
CA ALA A 332 -16.43 16.05 -4.44
C ALA A 332 -16.43 14.96 -3.34
N LEU A 333 -16.30 13.69 -3.75
CA LEU A 333 -16.22 12.54 -2.86
C LEU A 333 -14.91 12.53 -2.06
N LEU A 334 -13.78 12.80 -2.72
CA LEU A 334 -12.45 12.92 -2.12
C LEU A 334 -12.40 14.07 -1.09
N GLY A 335 -13.00 15.22 -1.40
CA GLY A 335 -13.13 16.33 -0.46
C GLY A 335 -13.96 15.99 0.79
N ARG A 336 -15.05 15.22 0.63
CA ARG A 336 -15.85 14.72 1.76
C ARG A 336 -15.07 13.70 2.60
N ILE A 337 -14.30 12.82 1.97
CA ILE A 337 -13.44 11.86 2.68
C ILE A 337 -12.42 12.60 3.55
N ASP A 338 -11.77 13.63 2.99
CA ASP A 338 -10.77 14.45 3.70
C ASP A 338 -11.36 15.23 4.88
N GLU A 339 -12.57 15.78 4.73
CA GLU A 339 -13.31 16.41 5.82
C GLU A 339 -13.59 15.41 6.97
N GLN A 340 -14.17 14.25 6.66
CA GLN A 340 -14.53 13.25 7.69
C GLN A 340 -13.29 12.63 8.36
N ARG A 341 -12.16 12.54 7.64
CA ARG A 341 -10.86 12.16 8.20
C ARG A 341 -10.36 13.21 9.19
N ARG A 342 -10.30 14.48 8.78
CA ARG A 342 -9.77 15.58 9.61
C ARG A 342 -10.62 15.88 10.84
N GLU A 343 -11.95 15.90 10.69
CA GLU A 343 -12.87 16.18 11.81
C GLU A 343 -13.01 15.03 12.80
N LYS A 344 -13.17 13.80 12.29
CA LYS A 344 -13.64 12.64 13.08
C LYS A 344 -12.68 11.46 13.10
N GLY A 345 -11.57 11.51 12.36
CA GLY A 345 -10.64 10.39 12.22
C GLY A 345 -11.23 9.19 11.47
N ILE A 346 -12.23 9.42 10.61
CA ILE A 346 -12.84 8.36 9.79
C ILE A 346 -11.99 8.17 8.53
N THR A 347 -11.19 7.11 8.52
CA THR A 347 -10.29 6.74 7.41
C THR A 347 -10.93 5.75 6.45
N LEU A 348 -10.34 5.58 5.27
CA LEU A 348 -10.71 4.55 4.31
C LEU A 348 -9.77 3.32 4.44
N PHE A 349 -10.19 2.19 3.87
CA PHE A 349 -9.33 1.05 3.54
C PHE A 349 -9.90 0.37 2.29
N GLY A 350 -9.11 0.30 1.23
CA GLY A 350 -9.53 -0.25 -0.06
C GLY A 350 -9.22 -1.74 -0.17
N VAL A 351 -10.17 -2.53 -0.64
CA VAL A 351 -9.99 -3.95 -0.93
C VAL A 351 -10.51 -4.26 -2.33
N GLY A 352 -9.58 -4.39 -3.28
CA GLY A 352 -9.86 -4.92 -4.61
C GLY A 352 -10.11 -6.42 -4.59
N VAL A 353 -11.11 -6.91 -5.33
CA VAL A 353 -11.42 -8.34 -5.49
C VAL A 353 -11.41 -8.80 -6.95
N GLY A 354 -11.12 -10.08 -7.21
CA GLY A 354 -11.22 -10.69 -8.55
C GLY A 354 -9.90 -10.81 -9.34
N SER A 355 -9.96 -10.52 -10.65
CA SER A 355 -8.83 -10.64 -11.61
C SER A 355 -8.22 -9.31 -12.08
N ASP A 356 -8.90 -8.19 -11.85
CA ASP A 356 -8.61 -6.93 -12.54
C ASP A 356 -7.95 -5.91 -11.60
N TYR A 357 -7.21 -4.94 -12.13
CA TYR A 357 -6.55 -3.87 -11.36
C TYR A 357 -6.31 -2.69 -12.27
N GLY A 358 -6.45 -1.47 -11.74
CA GLY A 358 -6.25 -0.23 -12.49
C GLY A 358 -7.53 0.58 -12.65
N ASP A 359 -8.14 0.96 -11.54
CA ASP A 359 -9.04 2.11 -11.48
C ASP A 359 -8.29 3.26 -10.80
N GLU A 360 -8.07 4.36 -11.53
CA GLU A 360 -7.43 5.57 -10.99
C GLU A 360 -8.23 6.13 -9.81
N LEU A 361 -9.55 5.91 -9.76
CA LEU A 361 -10.39 6.32 -8.65
C LEU A 361 -10.09 5.54 -7.38
N MET A 362 -9.83 4.22 -7.46
CA MET A 362 -9.46 3.43 -6.28
C MET A 362 -8.11 3.86 -5.69
N GLU A 363 -7.16 4.26 -6.54
CA GLU A 363 -5.87 4.83 -6.11
C GLU A 363 -6.07 6.22 -5.48
N ARG A 364 -6.78 7.14 -6.15
CA ARG A 364 -7.10 8.47 -5.61
C ARG A 364 -7.85 8.40 -4.27
N LEU A 365 -8.75 7.41 -4.11
CA LEU A 365 -9.50 7.17 -2.87
C LEU A 365 -8.57 6.73 -1.73
N ALA A 366 -7.55 5.93 -2.01
CA ALA A 366 -6.50 5.56 -1.05
C ALA A 366 -5.69 6.80 -0.63
N ASP A 367 -5.11 7.49 -1.63
CA ASP A 367 -4.25 8.69 -1.50
C ASP A 367 -4.95 9.92 -0.88
N LYS A 368 -6.26 9.87 -0.63
CA LYS A 368 -7.06 10.91 0.08
C LYS A 368 -7.78 10.42 1.33
N GLY A 369 -7.90 9.11 1.52
CA GLY A 369 -8.53 8.50 2.69
C GLY A 369 -7.57 8.17 3.83
N ASP A 370 -6.28 8.52 3.69
CA ASP A 370 -5.10 7.97 4.39
C ASP A 370 -5.21 6.44 4.53
N GLY A 371 -5.68 5.82 3.44
CA GLY A 371 -6.28 4.49 3.48
C GLY A 371 -5.57 3.55 2.54
N GLN A 372 -4.89 2.54 3.08
CA GLN A 372 -4.18 1.58 2.24
C GLN A 372 -5.15 0.83 1.31
N THR A 373 -4.73 0.56 0.08
CA THR A 373 -5.42 -0.37 -0.82
C THR A 373 -4.68 -1.71 -0.86
N THR A 374 -5.43 -2.79 -0.69
CA THR A 374 -4.94 -4.15 -0.85
C THR A 374 -5.83 -4.95 -1.80
N TYR A 375 -5.39 -6.15 -2.17
CA TYR A 375 -6.05 -6.93 -3.19
C TYR A 375 -6.15 -8.41 -2.80
N VAL A 376 -7.34 -9.00 -2.97
CA VAL A 376 -7.63 -10.40 -2.65
C VAL A 376 -8.25 -11.14 -3.83
N SER A 377 -7.61 -12.24 -4.25
CA SER A 377 -8.10 -13.15 -5.29
C SER A 377 -8.19 -14.61 -4.82
N THR A 378 -7.81 -14.91 -3.57
CA THR A 378 -7.94 -16.24 -2.95
C THR A 378 -8.40 -16.13 -1.49
N GLN A 379 -8.92 -17.24 -0.94
CA GLN A 379 -9.37 -17.29 0.46
C GLN A 379 -8.21 -17.13 1.45
N GLU A 380 -6.99 -17.57 1.12
CA GLU A 380 -5.80 -17.32 1.94
C GLU A 380 -5.42 -15.84 1.97
N GLN A 381 -5.54 -15.12 0.84
CA GLN A 381 -5.33 -13.68 0.79
C GLN A 381 -6.42 -12.92 1.56
N ALA A 382 -7.69 -13.30 1.39
CA ALA A 382 -8.80 -12.74 2.17
C ALA A 382 -8.60 -12.95 3.68
N ARG A 383 -8.17 -14.14 4.10
CA ARG A 383 -7.82 -14.39 5.51
C ARG A 383 -6.67 -13.50 5.96
N LYS A 384 -5.57 -13.43 5.20
CA LYS A 384 -4.42 -12.57 5.53
C LYS A 384 -4.83 -11.11 5.69
N VAL A 385 -5.65 -10.58 4.78
CA VAL A 385 -6.12 -9.19 4.85
C VAL A 385 -7.04 -8.96 6.04
N PHE A 386 -8.13 -9.73 6.17
CA PHE A 386 -9.20 -9.41 7.13
C PHE A 386 -8.94 -9.95 8.54
N VAL A 387 -8.06 -10.94 8.71
CA VAL A 387 -7.70 -11.53 10.01
C VAL A 387 -6.33 -11.07 10.50
N ASP A 388 -5.29 -11.10 9.66
CA ASP A 388 -3.92 -10.77 10.11
C ASP A 388 -3.60 -9.27 10.00
N GLN A 389 -4.07 -8.59 8.94
CA GLN A 389 -3.71 -7.20 8.64
C GLN A 389 -4.70 -6.17 9.19
N LEU A 390 -6.01 -6.33 8.93
CA LEU A 390 -7.05 -5.36 9.29
C LEU A 390 -7.08 -5.05 10.81
N PRO A 391 -6.99 -6.03 11.74
CA PRO A 391 -6.95 -5.74 13.18
C PRO A 391 -5.67 -5.00 13.63
N ALA A 392 -4.55 -5.15 12.92
CA ALA A 392 -3.30 -4.45 13.20
C ALA A 392 -3.29 -3.02 12.61
N GLN A 393 -3.89 -2.83 11.43
CA GLN A 393 -4.13 -1.52 10.83
C GLN A 393 -5.15 -0.69 11.63
N VAL A 394 -6.05 -1.35 12.38
CA VAL A 394 -7.01 -0.71 13.30
C VAL A 394 -6.34 -0.10 14.53
N GLU A 395 -5.19 -0.61 14.99
CA GLU A 395 -4.45 -0.02 16.12
C GLU A 395 -3.50 1.08 15.61
N LEU A 396 -3.94 2.33 15.70
CA LEU A 396 -3.18 3.50 15.24
C LEU A 396 -2.00 3.81 16.19
N ARG A 397 -0.79 3.96 15.62
CA ARG A 397 0.43 4.33 16.37
C ARG A 397 0.92 5.75 16.08
N ALA A 398 0.60 6.29 14.91
CA ALA A 398 1.06 7.60 14.47
C ALA A 398 0.08 8.21 13.45
N ARG A 399 -0.17 9.52 13.56
CA ARG A 399 -0.90 10.32 12.56
C ARG A 399 0.07 11.22 11.81
N ASP A 400 -0.31 11.64 10.61
CA ASP A 400 0.43 12.62 9.81
C ASP A 400 1.94 12.29 9.74
N ALA A 401 2.23 11.05 9.35
CA ALA A 401 3.55 10.46 9.48
C ALA A 401 4.41 10.73 8.24
N LYS A 402 5.28 11.76 8.31
CA LYS A 402 6.19 12.15 7.21
C LYS A 402 7.61 11.67 7.49
N ALA A 403 8.39 11.40 6.44
CA ALA A 403 9.84 11.29 6.54
C ALA A 403 10.54 12.34 5.67
N GLN A 404 11.69 12.86 6.16
CA GLN A 404 12.59 13.74 5.44
C GLN A 404 14.02 13.20 5.53
N VAL A 405 14.70 13.05 4.38
CA VAL A 405 16.08 12.57 4.30
C VAL A 405 17.00 13.70 3.84
N ALA A 406 17.87 14.13 4.75
CA ALA A 406 18.85 15.18 4.54
C ALA A 406 20.21 14.58 4.14
N PHE A 407 20.66 14.82 2.92
CA PHE A 407 21.95 14.35 2.40
C PHE A 407 23.08 15.36 2.64
N ASP A 408 24.28 14.86 2.99
CA ASP A 408 25.44 15.71 3.26
C ASP A 408 26.15 16.12 1.96
N ARG A 409 26.12 17.41 1.65
CA ARG A 409 26.74 18.01 0.45
C ARG A 409 28.24 17.78 0.33
N GLY A 410 28.95 17.58 1.44
CA GLY A 410 30.38 17.30 1.47
C GLY A 410 30.75 15.90 1.00
N THR A 411 29.81 14.95 1.05
CA THR A 411 30.03 13.54 0.71
C THR A 411 29.14 13.02 -0.42
N VAL A 412 28.02 13.68 -0.72
CA VAL A 412 27.07 13.32 -1.77
C VAL A 412 27.18 14.29 -2.95
N GLU A 413 27.20 13.74 -4.16
CA GLU A 413 27.17 14.48 -5.43
C GLU A 413 25.75 14.60 -6.00
N ARG A 414 24.98 13.50 -5.94
CA ARG A 414 23.59 13.37 -6.40
C ARG A 414 22.92 12.18 -5.70
N PHE A 415 21.62 12.24 -5.52
CA PHE A 415 20.77 11.10 -5.11
C PHE A 415 19.49 11.08 -5.96
N ARG A 416 18.76 9.96 -5.91
CA ARG A 416 17.37 9.82 -6.39
C ARG A 416 16.65 8.81 -5.48
N LEU A 417 15.45 9.15 -5.00
CA LEU A 417 14.51 8.22 -4.36
C LEU A 417 13.96 7.25 -5.43
N ILE A 418 13.78 5.98 -5.07
CA ILE A 418 13.23 4.96 -5.95
C ILE A 418 11.74 4.78 -5.60
N GLY A 419 10.87 5.17 -6.53
CA GLY A 419 9.43 5.24 -6.29
C GLY A 419 9.01 6.46 -5.48
N TYR A 420 7.86 6.37 -4.81
CA TYR A 420 7.23 7.42 -3.99
C TYR A 420 6.78 8.67 -4.77
N GLU A 421 6.74 8.66 -6.10
CA GLU A 421 6.42 9.88 -6.87
C GLU A 421 4.95 10.36 -6.70
N ASN A 422 4.03 9.52 -6.18
CA ASN A 422 2.68 9.96 -5.76
C ASN A 422 2.60 10.38 -4.28
N ARG A 423 3.70 10.24 -3.53
CA ARG A 423 3.81 10.47 -2.08
C ARG A 423 4.85 11.53 -1.71
N GLU A 424 5.36 12.26 -2.70
CA GLU A 424 6.27 13.39 -2.52
C GLU A 424 5.57 14.53 -1.76
N VAL A 425 6.26 15.09 -0.76
CA VAL A 425 5.82 16.22 0.04
C VAL A 425 6.87 17.31 -0.07
N ALA A 426 6.47 18.58 -0.20
CA ALA A 426 7.43 19.68 -0.25
C ALA A 426 8.30 19.72 1.03
N ASP A 427 9.61 19.92 0.89
CA ASP A 427 10.54 19.81 2.02
C ASP A 427 10.30 20.86 3.13
N GLU A 428 9.68 21.99 2.80
CA GLU A 428 9.22 22.99 3.77
C GLU A 428 7.97 22.53 4.56
N ASP A 429 7.14 21.67 3.97
CA ASP A 429 5.93 21.10 4.59
C ASP A 429 6.22 19.90 5.50
N PHE A 430 7.47 19.42 5.60
CA PHE A 430 7.85 18.35 6.54
C PHE A 430 7.43 18.62 7.99
N ARG A 431 7.32 19.90 8.39
CA ARG A 431 6.84 20.33 9.72
C ARG A 431 5.56 21.16 9.68
N ASN A 432 4.82 21.11 8.58
CA ASN A 432 3.50 21.74 8.46
C ASN A 432 2.43 20.68 8.71
N ASP A 433 1.94 20.62 9.94
CA ASP A 433 0.92 19.68 10.44
C ASP A 433 -0.51 19.98 9.88
N ARG A 434 -0.59 20.42 8.62
CA ARG A 434 -1.79 20.69 7.80
C ARG A 434 -1.74 19.98 6.44
N VAL A 435 -0.53 19.84 5.88
CA VAL A 435 -0.26 18.91 4.78
C VAL A 435 -0.18 17.53 5.40
N ASP A 436 -0.70 16.50 4.72
CA ASP A 436 -0.73 15.16 5.30
C ASP A 436 0.53 14.35 5.02
N GLY A 437 0.72 13.31 5.82
CA GLY A 437 1.71 12.25 5.69
C GLY A 437 1.11 10.85 5.85
N GLY A 438 -0.20 10.78 6.11
CA GLY A 438 -0.94 9.55 6.29
C GLY A 438 -0.80 8.93 7.68
N GLU A 439 -1.61 7.90 7.94
CA GLU A 439 -1.79 7.33 9.27
C GLU A 439 -1.21 5.90 9.36
N VAL A 440 -0.37 5.66 10.38
CA VAL A 440 0.44 4.44 10.48
C VAL A 440 0.03 3.60 11.69
N GLY A 441 -0.35 2.34 11.40
CA GLY A 441 -0.81 1.37 12.38
C GLY A 441 0.31 0.59 13.11
N ALA A 442 -0.10 -0.31 13.98
CA ALA A 442 0.79 -1.12 14.81
C ALA A 442 1.50 -2.23 14.01
N GLY A 443 2.78 -2.45 14.30
CA GLY A 443 3.64 -3.42 13.62
C GLY A 443 4.01 -3.06 12.17
N HIS A 444 3.60 -1.89 11.68
CA HIS A 444 3.88 -1.39 10.34
C HIS A 444 5.40 -1.22 10.11
N THR A 445 5.82 -1.29 8.84
CA THR A 445 7.22 -1.17 8.40
C THR A 445 7.28 -0.46 7.05
N VAL A 446 8.03 0.64 6.95
CA VAL A 446 8.29 1.36 5.69
C VAL A 446 9.77 1.23 5.31
N THR A 447 10.04 1.12 4.03
CA THR A 447 11.38 1.09 3.44
C THR A 447 11.43 2.06 2.26
N ALA A 448 12.28 3.08 2.36
CA ALA A 448 12.67 3.92 1.24
C ALA A 448 14.07 3.54 0.77
N LEU A 449 14.31 3.55 -0.55
CA LEU A 449 15.61 3.29 -1.15
C LEU A 449 16.03 4.47 -2.02
N TYR A 450 17.31 4.84 -1.89
CA TYR A 450 17.95 5.86 -2.70
C TYR A 450 19.11 5.25 -3.47
N VAL A 451 19.24 5.57 -4.77
CA VAL A 451 20.54 5.51 -5.45
C VAL A 451 21.30 6.79 -5.13
N VAL A 452 22.49 6.66 -4.54
CA VAL A 452 23.31 7.79 -4.06
C VAL A 452 24.67 7.72 -4.74
N LYS A 453 25.05 8.80 -5.42
CA LYS A 453 26.41 8.99 -5.94
C LYS A 453 27.22 9.77 -4.92
N THR A 454 28.23 9.13 -4.37
CA THR A 454 29.17 9.71 -3.42
C THR A 454 30.31 10.45 -4.12
N ARG A 455 30.84 11.50 -3.47
CA ARG A 455 32.01 12.23 -3.95
C ARG A 455 33.28 11.38 -3.80
N PRO A 456 34.27 11.47 -4.71
CA PRO A 456 35.53 10.75 -4.58
C PRO A 456 36.21 11.00 -3.22
N GLY A 457 36.51 9.92 -2.49
CA GLY A 457 37.13 10.00 -1.16
C GLY A 457 36.20 10.42 -0.01
N ALA A 458 34.87 10.41 -0.21
CA ALA A 458 33.89 10.74 0.83
C ALA A 458 34.15 10.05 2.18
N SER A 459 34.08 10.82 3.25
CA SER A 459 34.21 10.37 4.64
C SER A 459 33.40 11.27 5.58
N GLY A 460 32.93 10.71 6.69
CA GLY A 460 31.87 11.32 7.49
C GLY A 460 30.48 10.96 6.98
N ARG A 461 29.49 11.78 7.31
CA ARG A 461 28.06 11.51 7.10
C ARG A 461 27.69 11.47 5.63
N ILE A 462 26.74 10.61 5.27
CA ILE A 462 26.08 10.58 3.96
C ILE A 462 24.67 11.15 4.07
N ALA A 463 23.89 10.71 5.06
CA ALA A 463 22.52 11.16 5.24
C ALA A 463 22.07 11.14 6.71
N THR A 464 21.07 11.99 7.01
CA THR A 464 20.23 11.93 8.21
C THR A 464 18.79 11.74 7.77
N ALA A 465 18.20 10.57 8.04
CA ALA A 465 16.77 10.36 7.86
C ALA A 465 16.05 10.73 9.15
N THR A 466 14.97 11.51 9.05
CA THR A 466 14.11 11.89 10.19
C THR A 466 12.67 11.57 9.86
N VAL A 467 11.99 10.85 10.75
CA VAL A 467 10.53 10.68 10.72
C VAL A 467 9.89 11.65 11.71
N ARG A 468 8.83 12.34 11.27
CA ARG A 468 7.93 13.15 12.08
C ARG A 468 6.56 12.48 12.12
N TRP A 469 5.90 12.52 13.26
CA TRP A 469 4.50 12.12 13.37
C TRP A 469 3.79 12.90 14.48
N LEU A 470 2.46 12.91 14.46
CA LEU A 470 1.65 13.32 15.60
C LEU A 470 1.26 12.08 16.42
N ASP A 471 1.39 12.21 17.74
CA ASP A 471 0.90 11.23 18.71
C ASP A 471 -0.62 10.98 18.54
N PRO A 472 -1.09 9.71 18.55
CA PRO A 472 -2.45 9.37 18.10
C PRO A 472 -3.58 9.93 18.95
N ASP A 473 -3.32 10.17 20.25
CA ASP A 473 -4.30 10.68 21.23
C ASP A 473 -4.14 12.18 21.51
N SER A 474 -2.92 12.64 21.81
CA SER A 474 -2.63 14.03 22.16
C SER A 474 -2.44 14.95 20.96
N ARG A 475 -2.18 14.38 19.77
CA ARG A 475 -1.72 15.11 18.56
C ARG A 475 -0.47 15.96 18.80
N SER A 476 0.35 15.62 19.80
CA SER A 476 1.65 16.28 20.00
C SER A 476 2.67 15.80 18.95
N PRO A 477 3.44 16.71 18.32
CA PRO A 477 4.42 16.32 17.33
C PRO A 477 5.65 15.68 17.95
N GLN A 478 6.09 14.58 17.35
CA GLN A 478 7.25 13.79 17.71
C GLN A 478 8.18 13.68 16.50
N GLU A 479 9.50 13.66 16.73
CA GLU A 479 10.50 13.42 15.69
C GLU A 479 11.55 12.40 16.17
N ARG A 480 12.05 11.58 15.24
CA ARG A 480 13.17 10.65 15.51
C ARG A 480 14.05 10.53 14.28
N SER A 481 15.36 10.45 14.48
CA SER A 481 16.34 10.41 13.37
C SER A 481 17.27 9.21 13.45
N GLY A 482 17.78 8.80 12.28
CA GLY A 482 18.90 7.89 12.12
C GLY A 482 19.88 8.42 11.07
N THR A 483 21.16 8.06 11.17
CA THR A 483 22.22 8.55 10.27
C THR A 483 23.01 7.40 9.66
N VAL A 484 23.44 7.58 8.42
CA VAL A 484 24.42 6.69 7.77
C VAL A 484 25.68 7.47 7.38
N GLU A 485 26.83 6.84 7.61
CA GLU A 485 28.16 7.39 7.36
C GLU A 485 28.81 6.66 6.16
N ALA A 486 29.68 7.34 5.41
CA ALA A 486 30.31 6.81 4.19
C ALA A 486 31.12 5.51 4.40
N GLY A 487 31.47 5.18 5.65
CA GLY A 487 32.07 3.90 6.02
C GLY A 487 31.14 2.69 5.81
N ALA A 488 29.83 2.86 5.97
CA ALA A 488 28.86 1.77 5.84
C ALA A 488 28.69 1.31 4.38
N LEU A 489 28.75 2.25 3.44
CA LEU A 489 28.52 2.02 2.02
C LEU A 489 29.67 1.29 1.30
N ARG A 490 30.77 0.99 2.01
CA ARG A 490 31.98 0.37 1.44
C ARG A 490 31.84 -1.12 1.12
N ALA A 491 30.88 -1.80 1.74
CA ALA A 491 30.58 -3.20 1.40
C ALA A 491 29.87 -3.28 0.05
N GLY A 492 30.18 -4.29 -0.76
CA GLY A 492 29.49 -4.50 -2.03
C GLY A 492 28.11 -5.12 -1.82
N LEU A 493 27.07 -4.57 -2.44
CA LEU A 493 25.67 -4.97 -2.29
C LEU A 493 25.47 -6.50 -2.41
N TRP A 494 26.12 -7.12 -3.40
CA TRP A 494 26.01 -8.55 -3.71
C TRP A 494 26.98 -9.45 -2.92
N GLN A 495 27.67 -8.91 -1.91
CA GLN A 495 28.53 -9.66 -0.99
C GLN A 495 27.71 -10.26 0.18
N GLY A 496 28.24 -11.29 0.84
CA GLY A 496 27.53 -11.97 1.93
C GLY A 496 27.30 -11.07 3.16
N GLY A 497 26.15 -11.22 3.81
CA GLY A 497 25.77 -10.47 5.02
C GLY A 497 24.68 -9.41 4.82
N HIS A 498 24.26 -9.16 3.57
CA HIS A 498 23.32 -8.09 3.22
C HIS A 498 21.94 -8.59 2.78
N ASP A 499 21.56 -9.85 3.04
CA ASP A 499 20.32 -10.52 2.55
C ASP A 499 19.04 -9.64 2.56
N SER A 500 18.81 -8.87 3.63
CA SER A 500 17.65 -7.98 3.73
C SER A 500 17.73 -6.78 2.76
N LEU A 501 18.90 -6.15 2.64
CA LEU A 501 19.15 -5.05 1.72
C LEU A 501 19.19 -5.56 0.27
N GLN A 502 19.74 -6.75 0.03
CA GLN A 502 19.69 -7.44 -1.26
C GLN A 502 18.25 -7.71 -1.69
N LEU A 503 17.38 -8.18 -0.78
CA LEU A 503 15.96 -8.37 -1.09
C LEU A 503 15.26 -7.06 -1.46
N SER A 504 15.49 -5.98 -0.70
CA SER A 504 15.00 -4.64 -1.06
C SER A 504 15.52 -4.18 -2.43
N ALA A 505 16.80 -4.41 -2.73
CA ALA A 505 17.42 -4.05 -4.00
C ALA A 505 16.90 -4.86 -5.19
N ILE A 506 16.71 -6.18 -5.03
CA ILE A 506 16.12 -7.05 -6.06
C ILE A 506 14.72 -6.55 -6.42
N SER A 507 13.88 -6.23 -5.42
CA SER A 507 12.53 -5.72 -5.65
C SER A 507 12.52 -4.38 -6.38
N ALA A 508 13.41 -3.46 -6.02
CA ALA A 508 13.56 -2.16 -6.68
C ALA A 508 14.05 -2.28 -8.14
N TYR A 509 15.13 -3.03 -8.37
CA TYR A 509 15.67 -3.22 -9.72
C TYR A 509 14.69 -3.99 -10.62
N PHE A 510 13.91 -4.92 -10.07
CA PHE A 510 12.84 -5.62 -10.78
C PHE A 510 11.69 -4.68 -11.17
N ALA A 511 11.26 -3.80 -10.27
CA ALA A 511 10.21 -2.82 -10.55
C ALA A 511 10.62 -1.83 -11.64
N GLU A 512 11.83 -1.26 -11.57
CA GLU A 512 12.33 -0.29 -12.55
C GLU A 512 12.42 -0.88 -13.97
N GLU A 513 12.85 -2.15 -14.09
CA GLU A 513 12.89 -2.86 -15.38
C GLU A 513 11.46 -3.10 -15.94
N LEU A 514 10.50 -3.49 -15.10
CA LEU A 514 9.08 -3.63 -15.48
C LEU A 514 8.43 -2.29 -15.86
N ARG A 515 8.78 -1.21 -15.16
CA ARG A 515 8.33 0.17 -15.41
C ARG A 515 8.97 0.79 -16.66
N GLY A 516 10.09 0.22 -17.13
CA GLY A 516 10.88 0.76 -18.24
C GLY A 516 11.56 2.10 -17.93
N GLY A 517 11.75 2.44 -16.64
CA GLY A 517 12.23 3.74 -16.16
C GLY A 517 13.71 4.04 -16.40
N GLY A 518 14.39 3.24 -17.23
CA GLY A 518 15.84 3.22 -17.37
C GLY A 518 16.51 2.36 -16.28
N ARG A 519 17.71 1.85 -16.60
CA ARG A 519 18.45 0.96 -15.71
C ARG A 519 19.12 1.74 -14.59
N LEU A 520 18.77 1.45 -13.33
CA LEU A 520 19.44 2.05 -12.17
C LEU A 520 20.94 1.66 -12.10
N PRO A 521 21.80 2.54 -11.54
CA PRO A 521 23.23 2.27 -11.38
C PRO A 521 23.54 0.93 -10.69
N GLY A 522 24.42 0.14 -11.32
CA GLY A 522 24.83 -1.19 -10.87
C GLY A 522 23.75 -2.28 -10.84
N ALA A 523 22.55 -2.05 -11.40
CA ALA A 523 21.48 -3.06 -11.44
C ALA A 523 21.87 -4.30 -12.28
N PRO A 524 21.88 -5.54 -11.74
CA PRO A 524 22.07 -6.76 -12.53
C PRO A 524 20.92 -7.01 -13.53
N ARG A 525 21.08 -7.96 -14.46
CA ARG A 525 19.99 -8.42 -15.33
C ARG A 525 18.96 -9.24 -14.53
N LEU A 526 17.72 -9.34 -15.02
CA LEU A 526 16.64 -10.11 -14.35
C LEU A 526 17.06 -11.56 -14.05
N GLY A 527 17.65 -12.29 -15.01
CA GLY A 527 18.21 -13.63 -14.76
C GLY A 527 19.27 -13.69 -13.63
N GLU A 528 20.05 -12.63 -13.40
CA GLU A 528 21.00 -12.54 -12.27
C GLU A 528 20.28 -12.22 -10.96
N LEU A 529 19.32 -11.29 -10.98
CA LEU A 529 18.46 -10.93 -9.84
C LEU A 529 17.68 -12.15 -9.31
N ALA A 530 17.16 -13.00 -10.19
CA ALA A 530 16.52 -14.26 -9.82
C ALA A 530 17.51 -15.23 -9.14
N GLY A 531 18.77 -15.27 -9.59
CA GLY A 531 19.84 -16.03 -8.96
C GLY A 531 20.16 -15.55 -7.54
N TYR A 532 20.23 -14.23 -7.32
CA TYR A 532 20.39 -13.66 -5.98
C TYR A 532 19.17 -13.95 -5.08
N ALA A 533 17.95 -13.88 -5.63
CA ALA A 533 16.72 -14.22 -4.90
C ALA A 533 16.71 -15.70 -4.47
N ASP A 534 17.01 -16.66 -5.36
CA ASP A 534 17.10 -18.07 -4.98
C ASP A 534 18.26 -18.35 -4.01
N ALA A 535 19.35 -17.57 -4.05
CA ALA A 535 20.41 -17.68 -3.05
C ALA A 535 19.94 -17.23 -1.65
N ILE A 536 19.13 -16.16 -1.54
CA ILE A 536 18.50 -15.71 -0.28
C ILE A 536 17.45 -16.72 0.18
N ARG A 537 16.62 -17.24 -0.74
CA ARG A 537 15.65 -18.33 -0.48
C ARG A 537 16.34 -19.57 0.10
N GLY A 538 17.48 -19.98 -0.47
CA GLY A 538 18.25 -21.13 0.00
C GLY A 538 18.84 -20.96 1.41
N ARG A 539 19.09 -19.73 1.85
CA ARG A 539 19.55 -19.41 3.21
C ARG A 539 18.40 -19.24 4.21
N SER A 540 17.28 -18.65 3.78
CA SER A 540 16.16 -18.27 4.63
C SER A 540 15.02 -19.29 4.71
N GLY A 541 14.91 -20.19 3.73
CA GLY A 541 13.74 -21.07 3.55
C GLY A 541 12.46 -20.33 3.10
N SER A 542 12.52 -19.03 2.82
CA SER A 542 11.32 -18.21 2.57
C SER A 542 10.63 -18.55 1.24
N ALA A 543 9.39 -19.03 1.32
CA ALA A 543 8.55 -19.28 0.15
C ALA A 543 8.31 -17.99 -0.67
N VAL A 544 8.06 -16.87 0.01
CA VAL A 544 7.79 -15.55 -0.62
C VAL A 544 8.98 -15.04 -1.44
N VAL A 545 10.22 -15.34 -1.02
CA VAL A 545 11.42 -15.02 -1.82
C VAL A 545 11.55 -15.96 -3.02
N GLY A 546 11.07 -17.20 -2.92
CA GLY A 546 10.95 -18.12 -4.07
C GLY A 546 9.90 -17.70 -5.08
N GLU A 547 8.78 -17.11 -4.64
CA GLU A 547 7.79 -16.50 -5.54
C GLU A 547 8.36 -15.29 -6.28
N LEU A 548 9.11 -14.41 -5.59
CA LEU A 548 9.84 -13.31 -6.23
C LEU A 548 10.82 -13.83 -7.29
N ALA A 549 11.61 -14.86 -6.96
CA ALA A 549 12.57 -15.44 -7.90
C ALA A 549 11.91 -15.97 -9.18
N GLU A 550 10.70 -16.55 -9.09
CA GLU A 550 9.96 -16.99 -10.27
C GLU A 550 9.29 -15.85 -11.03
N ALA A 551 8.77 -14.83 -10.34
CA ALA A 551 8.23 -13.63 -10.99
C ALA A 551 9.31 -12.90 -11.81
N VAL A 552 10.52 -12.75 -11.27
CA VAL A 552 11.68 -12.18 -11.97
C VAL A 552 12.06 -13.02 -13.19
N ARG A 553 12.13 -14.36 -13.08
CA ARG A 553 12.36 -15.26 -14.23
C ARG A 553 11.27 -15.17 -15.29
N GLN A 554 10.02 -15.01 -14.88
CA GLN A 554 8.90 -14.91 -15.79
C GLN A 554 8.92 -13.60 -16.58
N ALA A 555 9.34 -12.49 -15.96
CA ALA A 555 9.60 -11.24 -16.66
C ALA A 555 10.79 -11.36 -17.63
N ASP A 556 11.90 -11.98 -17.21
CA ASP A 556 13.10 -12.23 -18.04
C ASP A 556 12.73 -12.99 -19.34
N ARG A 557 11.89 -14.02 -19.24
CA ARG A 557 11.31 -14.74 -20.38
C ARG A 557 10.45 -13.83 -21.27
N LEU A 558 9.41 -13.20 -20.71
CA LEU A 558 8.42 -12.41 -21.46
C LEU A 558 9.00 -11.14 -22.09
N MET A 559 10.07 -10.58 -21.53
CA MET A 559 10.83 -9.47 -22.13
C MET A 559 11.75 -9.97 -23.24
N GLY A 560 12.43 -11.10 -23.06
CA GLY A 560 13.28 -11.73 -24.09
C GLY A 560 12.51 -12.24 -25.31
N GLU A 561 11.21 -12.54 -25.15
CA GLU A 561 10.32 -12.95 -26.25
C GLU A 561 9.80 -11.78 -27.11
N ARG A 562 9.99 -10.51 -26.69
CA ARG A 562 9.64 -9.36 -27.53
C ARG A 562 10.62 -9.25 -28.71
N PRO A 563 10.15 -9.21 -29.98
CA PRO A 563 11.02 -8.92 -31.10
C PRO A 563 11.60 -7.51 -30.94
N SER A 564 12.92 -7.38 -31.05
CA SER A 564 13.63 -6.11 -30.89
C SER A 564 13.19 -5.10 -31.94
N GLN A 565 12.40 -4.10 -31.53
CA GLN A 565 12.12 -2.92 -32.35
C GLN A 565 13.36 -2.03 -32.39
N GLU A 566 14.32 -2.39 -33.24
CA GLU A 566 15.42 -1.50 -33.60
C GLU A 566 14.87 -0.30 -34.40
N GLY A 567 15.20 0.91 -33.96
CA GLY A 567 15.25 2.06 -34.84
C GLY A 567 13.98 2.91 -34.99
N GLU A 568 13.57 3.60 -33.92
CA GLU A 568 13.09 4.98 -34.09
C GLU A 568 13.75 5.93 -33.06
N PHE A 569 14.49 6.91 -33.57
CA PHE A 569 15.27 7.85 -32.75
C PHE A 569 14.35 8.88 -32.08
N ARG A 570 13.91 8.62 -30.84
CA ARG A 570 13.41 9.69 -29.97
C ARG A 570 14.57 10.43 -29.31
N SER A 571 15.18 11.31 -30.10
CA SER A 571 16.05 12.38 -29.61
C SER A 571 15.23 13.33 -28.72
N GLY A 572 15.31 13.13 -27.41
CA GLY A 572 14.52 13.87 -26.42
C GLY A 572 15.08 13.70 -25.02
N ASP A 573 16.32 14.15 -24.82
CA ASP A 573 16.90 14.32 -23.48
C ASP A 573 16.15 15.43 -22.74
N PRO A 574 15.49 15.17 -21.59
CA PRO A 574 14.82 16.21 -20.81
C PRO A 574 15.76 16.98 -19.87
N TYR A 575 17.04 16.60 -19.76
CA TYR A 575 17.95 17.01 -18.68
C TYR A 575 19.33 17.49 -19.18
N ALA A 576 19.32 18.29 -20.25
CA ALA A 576 20.44 19.14 -20.67
C ALA A 576 20.45 20.48 -19.92
#